data_AF-A0A6G7B3U9-F1
#
_entry.id   AF-A0A6G7B3U9-F1
#
_cell.length_a   1.000
_cell.length_b   1.000
_cell.length_c   1.000
_cell.angle_alpha   90.00
_cell.angle_beta   90.00
_cell.angle_gamma   90.00
#
_symmetry.space_group_name_H-M   'P 1'
#
loop_
_entity.id
_entity.type
_entity.pdbx_description
1 polymer ?
#
loop_
_entity_poly.entity_id
_entity_poly.type
_entity_poly.pdbx_seq_one_letter_code
_entity_poly.pdbx_strand_id
1 'polypeptide(L)'
;MEYFFRHVPDGTTNFNMASVWIALFISVLLVHKFRYSKLLLNFVFGSMLCLQLLLIYWYYGEPSTFLHEGLPLFHCRIAAIMIPLMYYMNQKKIAVYFSWLGIIGTTLAFTIPDPSRYVWPHITNVTYIGSHILLMCASIMVIENVETGLRSIDIMSITLAMNTLVLAVDLLLKANYCYLMQLPFKLWFTPNGVIIFIIMTFLLICSISFLQKEYEIACKKNLAKKATIKDDTDYLQ
;
A
#
# COMPACT_ATOMS: atom_id res chain seq x y z
N MET A 1 22.24 -14.07 -15.79
CA MET A 1 21.34 -14.00 -14.61
C MET A 1 21.91 -13.12 -13.50
N GLU A 2 23.24 -13.10 -13.30
CA GLU A 2 23.90 -12.28 -12.28
C GLU A 2 23.54 -10.79 -12.33
N TYR A 3 23.44 -10.20 -13.52
CA TYR A 3 23.05 -8.79 -13.64
C TYR A 3 21.69 -8.49 -12.98
N PHE A 4 20.69 -9.35 -13.14
CA PHE A 4 19.32 -9.09 -12.64
C PHE A 4 19.20 -9.20 -11.11
N PHE A 5 20.04 -10.00 -10.48
CA PHE A 5 20.04 -10.28 -9.03
C PHE A 5 21.27 -9.69 -8.32
N ARG A 6 21.98 -8.75 -8.94
CA ARG A 6 23.22 -8.18 -8.42
C ARG A 6 23.01 -7.50 -7.05
N HIS A 7 24.03 -7.56 -6.20
CA HIS A 7 24.01 -6.93 -4.88
C HIS A 7 24.85 -5.65 -4.81
N VAL A 8 25.63 -5.36 -5.85
CA VAL A 8 26.40 -4.12 -5.96
C VAL A 8 25.50 -3.04 -6.58
N PRO A 9 25.18 -1.96 -5.84
CA PRO A 9 24.30 -0.90 -6.33
C PRO A 9 24.99 -0.07 -7.42
N ASP A 10 24.23 0.35 -8.44
CA ASP A 10 24.74 1.21 -9.52
C ASP A 10 24.74 2.70 -9.15
N GLY A 11 24.19 3.03 -7.97
CA GLY A 11 24.13 4.40 -7.45
C GLY A 11 23.02 5.26 -8.06
N THR A 12 22.30 4.78 -9.07
CA THR A 12 21.18 5.47 -9.73
C THR A 12 20.05 4.51 -10.10
N THR A 13 18.91 5.07 -10.49
CA THR A 13 17.73 4.34 -10.96
C THR A 13 17.19 5.04 -12.21
N ASN A 14 16.79 4.28 -13.25
CA ASN A 14 16.50 4.84 -14.57
C ASN A 14 15.16 4.38 -15.20
N PHE A 15 14.22 3.84 -14.41
CA PHE A 15 12.92 3.47 -14.98
C PHE A 15 12.03 4.70 -15.23
N ASN A 16 11.30 4.68 -16.35
CA ASN A 16 10.47 5.80 -16.78
C ASN A 16 9.18 5.88 -15.94
N MET A 17 9.08 6.91 -15.10
CA MET A 17 7.92 7.13 -14.25
C MET A 17 6.62 7.35 -15.04
N ALA A 18 6.65 7.95 -16.22
CA ALA A 18 5.45 8.10 -17.05
C ALA A 18 4.91 6.74 -17.46
N SER A 19 5.78 5.80 -17.84
CA SER A 19 5.39 4.42 -18.15
C SER A 19 4.82 3.69 -16.94
N VAL A 20 5.36 3.92 -15.74
CA VAL A 20 4.85 3.36 -14.48
C VAL A 20 3.44 3.88 -14.17
N TRP A 21 3.20 5.18 -14.33
CA TRP A 21 1.88 5.78 -14.14
C TRP A 21 0.86 5.29 -15.18
N ILE A 22 1.26 5.15 -16.44
CA ILE A 22 0.42 4.56 -17.49
C ILE A 22 0.06 3.11 -17.13
N ALA A 23 1.03 2.32 -16.68
CA ALA A 23 0.80 0.94 -16.25
C ALA A 23 -0.16 0.86 -15.06
N LEU A 24 -0.01 1.74 -14.06
CA LEU A 24 -0.92 1.84 -12.93
C LEU A 24 -2.35 2.19 -13.40
N PHE A 25 -2.48 3.18 -14.28
CA PHE A 25 -3.78 3.63 -14.80
C PHE A 25 -4.50 2.51 -15.56
N ILE A 26 -3.80 1.82 -16.47
CA ILE A 26 -4.34 0.67 -17.19
C ILE A 26 -4.76 -0.43 -16.20
N SER A 27 -3.94 -0.71 -15.20
CA SER A 27 -4.23 -1.72 -14.18
C SER A 27 -5.48 -1.38 -13.38
N VAL A 28 -5.68 -0.12 -13.00
CA VAL A 28 -6.89 0.35 -12.30
C VAL A 28 -8.13 0.17 -13.17
N LEU A 29 -8.07 0.52 -14.46
CA LEU A 29 -9.19 0.32 -15.39
C LEU A 29 -9.57 -1.15 -15.53
N LEU A 30 -8.56 -2.03 -15.68
CA LEU A 30 -8.76 -3.47 -15.78
C LEU A 30 -9.37 -4.04 -14.49
N VAL A 31 -8.82 -3.68 -13.33
CA VAL A 31 -9.34 -4.15 -12.04
C VAL A 31 -10.74 -3.63 -11.79
N HIS A 32 -11.04 -2.38 -12.11
CA HIS A 32 -12.39 -1.84 -11.95
C HIS A 32 -13.43 -2.66 -12.72
N LYS A 33 -13.09 -3.12 -13.93
CA LYS A 33 -13.95 -4.00 -14.73
C LYS A 33 -14.15 -5.38 -14.11
N PHE A 34 -13.12 -5.94 -13.48
CA PHE A 34 -13.13 -7.31 -12.93
C PHE A 34 -13.17 -7.37 -11.40
N ARG A 35 -13.53 -6.27 -10.73
CA ARG A 35 -13.38 -6.08 -9.28
C ARG A 35 -14.09 -7.12 -8.44
N TYR A 36 -15.19 -7.71 -8.92
CA TYR A 36 -15.96 -8.74 -8.20
C TYR A 36 -15.48 -10.18 -8.44
N SER A 37 -14.41 -10.37 -9.22
CA SER A 37 -13.87 -11.71 -9.50
C SER A 37 -13.03 -12.23 -8.33
N LYS A 38 -13.55 -13.26 -7.63
CA LYS A 38 -12.81 -13.95 -6.56
C LYS A 38 -11.54 -14.64 -7.08
N LEU A 39 -11.58 -15.18 -8.30
CA LEU A 39 -10.42 -15.81 -8.92
C LEU A 39 -9.29 -14.80 -9.13
N LEU A 40 -9.63 -13.61 -9.66
CA LEU A 40 -8.66 -12.53 -9.84
C LEU A 40 -8.11 -12.05 -8.50
N LEU A 41 -8.97 -11.91 -7.48
CA LEU A 41 -8.54 -11.47 -6.15
C LEU A 41 -7.50 -12.43 -5.55
N ASN A 42 -7.78 -13.73 -5.60
CA ASN A 42 -6.85 -14.76 -5.12
C ASN A 42 -5.54 -14.76 -5.92
N PHE A 43 -5.61 -14.56 -7.24
CA PHE A 43 -4.42 -14.44 -8.08
C PHE A 43 -3.58 -13.21 -7.73
N VAL A 44 -4.21 -12.05 -7.51
CA VAL A 44 -3.54 -10.81 -7.09
C VAL A 44 -2.89 -11.00 -5.72
N PHE A 45 -3.58 -11.58 -4.75
CA PHE A 45 -3.02 -11.90 -3.44
C PHE A 45 -1.82 -12.83 -3.52
N GLY A 46 -1.94 -13.94 -4.25
CA GLY A 46 -0.84 -14.90 -4.43
C GLY A 46 0.37 -14.27 -5.11
N SER A 47 0.15 -13.48 -6.16
CA SER A 47 1.21 -12.78 -6.88
C SER A 47 1.91 -11.74 -6.01
N MET A 48 1.15 -10.97 -5.24
CA MET A 48 1.68 -9.95 -4.34
C MET A 48 2.54 -10.57 -3.23
N LEU A 49 2.08 -11.66 -2.61
CA LEU A 49 2.85 -12.39 -1.61
C LEU A 49 4.10 -13.04 -2.22
N CYS A 50 4.00 -13.56 -3.45
CA CYS A 50 5.15 -14.11 -4.18
C CYS A 50 6.23 -13.04 -4.42
N LEU A 51 5.86 -11.85 -4.89
CA LEU A 51 6.82 -10.74 -5.06
C LEU A 51 7.44 -10.31 -3.73
N GLN A 52 6.67 -10.33 -2.64
CA GLN A 52 7.19 -10.03 -1.31
C GLN A 52 8.22 -11.08 -0.84
N LEU A 53 7.95 -12.37 -1.08
CA LEU A 53 8.90 -13.45 -0.78
C LEU A 53 10.17 -13.38 -1.63
N LEU A 54 10.03 -13.07 -2.93
CA LEU A 54 11.17 -12.87 -3.83
C LEU A 54 12.06 -11.72 -3.36
N LEU A 55 11.47 -10.62 -2.90
CA LEU A 55 12.22 -9.48 -2.38
C LEU A 55 12.95 -9.84 -1.07
N ILE A 56 12.28 -10.52 -0.14
CA ILE A 56 12.89 -10.99 1.11
C ILE A 56 14.05 -11.96 0.83
N TYR A 57 13.85 -12.89 -0.11
CA TYR A 57 14.88 -13.83 -0.55
C TYR A 57 16.09 -13.09 -1.12
N TRP A 58 15.88 -12.04 -1.92
CA TRP A 58 16.98 -11.24 -2.43
C TRP A 58 17.71 -10.48 -1.31
N TYR A 59 17.00 -9.84 -0.38
CA TYR A 59 17.64 -9.16 0.75
C TYR A 59 18.40 -10.12 1.68
N TYR A 60 18.00 -11.40 1.76
CA TYR A 60 18.75 -12.42 2.51
C TYR A 60 20.18 -12.61 1.96
N GLY A 61 20.39 -12.38 0.66
CA GLY A 61 21.71 -12.39 0.02
C GLY A 61 22.58 -11.17 0.34
N GLU A 62 22.03 -10.12 0.98
CA GLU A 62 22.75 -8.91 1.37
C GLU A 62 22.57 -8.63 2.88
N PRO A 63 23.29 -9.36 3.76
CA PRO A 63 23.08 -9.28 5.20
C PRO A 63 23.27 -7.87 5.78
N SER A 64 24.08 -7.03 5.14
CA SER A 64 24.35 -5.66 5.59
C SER A 64 23.11 -4.76 5.53
N THR A 65 22.20 -5.00 4.57
CA THR A 65 20.99 -4.20 4.37
C THR A 65 19.72 -4.91 4.83
N PHE A 66 19.78 -6.23 5.04
CA PHE A 66 18.60 -7.05 5.40
C PHE A 66 17.83 -6.50 6.60
N LEU A 67 18.51 -6.16 7.69
CA LEU A 67 17.85 -5.66 8.91
C LEU A 67 17.34 -4.23 8.79
N HIS A 68 17.92 -3.42 7.92
CA HIS A 68 17.57 -1.99 7.75
C HIS A 68 16.51 -1.75 6.68
N GLU A 69 16.46 -2.58 5.64
CA GLU A 69 15.55 -2.41 4.52
C GLU A 69 14.82 -3.69 4.10
N GLY A 70 15.32 -4.87 4.46
CA GLY A 70 14.83 -6.16 3.98
C GLY A 70 13.56 -6.64 4.69
N LEU A 71 13.33 -6.23 5.94
CA LEU A 71 12.12 -6.62 6.66
C LEU A 71 10.87 -5.99 6.01
N PRO A 72 9.71 -6.67 6.05
CA PRO A 72 8.47 -6.17 5.45
C PRO A 72 7.78 -5.13 6.35
N LEU A 73 8.54 -4.19 6.90
CA LEU A 73 8.06 -3.22 7.89
C LEU A 73 7.71 -1.86 7.30
N PHE A 74 7.93 -1.63 5.99
CA PHE A 74 7.39 -0.47 5.29
C PHE A 74 5.87 -0.57 5.11
N HIS A 75 5.15 0.55 5.15
CA HIS A 75 3.67 0.60 5.08
C HIS A 75 3.10 -0.23 3.93
N CYS A 76 3.65 -0.11 2.72
CA CYS A 76 3.19 -0.86 1.55
C CYS A 76 3.43 -2.37 1.69
N ARG A 77 4.54 -2.78 2.32
CA ARG A 77 4.89 -4.19 2.54
C ARG A 77 4.04 -4.81 3.66
N ILE A 78 3.81 -4.05 4.73
CA ILE A 78 2.85 -4.43 5.78
C ILE A 78 1.46 -4.61 5.15
N ALA A 79 0.99 -3.63 4.35
CA ALA A 79 -0.30 -3.73 3.67
C ALA A 79 -0.38 -4.95 2.73
N ALA A 80 0.67 -5.20 1.94
CA ALA A 80 0.74 -6.34 1.04
C ALA A 80 0.58 -7.70 1.75
N ILE A 81 1.06 -7.82 2.99
CA ILE A 81 0.90 -9.04 3.80
C ILE A 81 -0.45 -9.04 4.53
N MET A 82 -0.83 -7.90 5.13
CA MET A 82 -1.98 -7.82 6.01
C MET A 82 -3.31 -7.85 5.28
N ILE A 83 -3.42 -7.33 4.05
CA ILE A 83 -4.65 -7.40 3.26
C ILE A 83 -5.09 -8.86 3.06
N PRO A 84 -4.30 -9.75 2.42
CA PRO A 84 -4.72 -11.14 2.22
C PRO A 84 -4.92 -11.89 3.53
N LEU A 85 -4.02 -11.70 4.51
CA LEU A 85 -4.10 -12.38 5.80
C LEU A 85 -5.42 -12.05 6.53
N MET A 86 -5.74 -10.76 6.66
CA MET A 86 -6.95 -10.31 7.34
C MET A 86 -8.22 -10.63 6.55
N TYR A 87 -8.15 -10.61 5.22
CA TYR A 87 -9.25 -11.01 4.36
C TYR A 87 -9.64 -12.48 4.61
N TYR A 88 -8.67 -13.40 4.60
CA TYR A 88 -8.94 -14.83 4.85
C TYR A 88 -9.29 -15.13 6.32
N MET A 89 -8.77 -14.36 7.28
CA MET A 89 -9.18 -14.45 8.69
C MET A 89 -10.55 -13.81 8.97
N ASN A 90 -11.24 -13.30 7.94
CA ASN A 90 -12.53 -12.61 8.05
C ASN A 90 -12.48 -11.36 8.97
N GLN A 91 -11.29 -10.76 9.15
CA GLN A 91 -11.06 -9.53 9.89
C GLN A 91 -11.31 -8.32 8.99
N LYS A 92 -12.57 -8.18 8.55
CA LYS A 92 -13.01 -7.24 7.50
C LYS A 92 -12.51 -5.80 7.71
N LYS A 93 -12.65 -5.27 8.93
CA LYS A 93 -12.21 -3.89 9.25
C LYS A 93 -10.71 -3.71 9.02
N ILE A 94 -9.90 -4.64 9.51
CA ILE A 94 -8.45 -4.56 9.40
C ILE A 94 -8.04 -4.68 7.92
N ALA A 95 -8.68 -5.58 7.16
CA ALA A 95 -8.46 -5.71 5.71
C ALA A 95 -8.78 -4.42 4.94
N VAL A 96 -9.90 -3.76 5.25
CA VAL A 96 -10.26 -2.47 4.62
C VAL A 96 -9.31 -1.35 5.04
N TYR A 97 -8.88 -1.31 6.30
CA TYR A 97 -7.87 -0.34 6.77
C TYR A 97 -6.57 -0.47 5.96
N PHE A 98 -6.03 -1.68 5.83
CA PHE A 98 -4.80 -1.89 5.06
C PHE A 98 -4.99 -1.69 3.55
N SER A 99 -6.22 -1.82 3.04
CA SER A 99 -6.54 -1.47 1.65
C SER A 99 -6.46 0.03 1.43
N TRP A 100 -6.98 0.85 2.35
CA TRP A 100 -6.77 2.31 2.28
C TRP A 100 -5.29 2.68 2.40
N LEU A 101 -4.55 2.03 3.30
CA LEU A 101 -3.10 2.19 3.40
C LEU A 101 -2.40 1.82 2.08
N GLY A 102 -2.86 0.77 1.39
CA GLY A 102 -2.31 0.31 0.12
C GLY A 102 -2.54 1.32 -1.02
N ILE A 103 -3.72 1.95 -1.09
CA ILE A 103 -4.01 3.02 -2.06
C ILE A 103 -3.11 4.24 -1.82
N ILE A 104 -3.04 4.71 -0.56
CA ILE A 104 -2.21 5.86 -0.18
C ILE A 104 -0.74 5.56 -0.45
N GLY A 105 -0.25 4.41 0.02
CA GLY A 105 1.14 3.98 -0.10
C GLY A 105 1.58 3.85 -1.56
N THR A 106 0.76 3.24 -2.42
CA THR A 106 1.06 3.14 -3.86
C THR A 106 1.14 4.52 -4.51
N THR A 107 0.17 5.40 -4.21
CA THR A 107 0.13 6.75 -4.78
C THR A 107 1.37 7.56 -4.35
N LEU A 108 1.73 7.50 -3.07
CA LEU A 108 2.91 8.20 -2.55
C LEU A 108 4.21 7.62 -3.13
N ALA A 109 4.34 6.29 -3.20
CA ALA A 109 5.51 5.64 -3.76
C ALA A 109 5.78 6.08 -5.21
N PHE A 110 4.75 6.17 -6.05
CA PHE A 110 4.94 6.60 -7.45
C PHE A 110 5.03 8.12 -7.63
N THR A 111 4.65 8.91 -6.61
CA THR A 111 4.79 10.38 -6.64
C THR A 111 6.16 10.82 -6.16
N ILE A 112 6.66 10.21 -5.08
CA ILE A 112 7.96 10.47 -4.48
C ILE A 112 8.73 9.13 -4.46
N PRO A 113 9.28 8.72 -5.62
CA PRO A 113 9.91 7.41 -5.74
C PRO A 113 11.21 7.35 -4.94
N ASP A 114 11.31 6.34 -4.06
CA ASP A 114 12.52 5.96 -3.34
C ASP A 114 12.85 4.47 -3.58
N PRO A 115 13.10 4.05 -4.84
CA PRO A 115 13.51 2.69 -5.14
C PRO A 115 14.97 2.45 -4.75
N SER A 116 15.34 1.19 -4.53
CA SER A 116 16.75 0.80 -4.39
C SER A 116 17.57 1.24 -5.62
N ARG A 117 18.83 1.63 -5.39
CA ARG A 117 19.71 2.28 -6.38
C ARG A 117 20.30 1.30 -7.41
N TYR A 118 19.41 0.69 -8.19
CA TYR A 118 19.76 -0.22 -9.27
C TYR A 118 19.19 0.26 -10.60
N VAL A 119 20.00 0.17 -11.64
CA VAL A 119 19.59 0.42 -13.04
C VAL A 119 18.70 -0.72 -13.55
N TRP A 120 17.72 -0.41 -14.39
CA TRP A 120 16.84 -1.39 -15.01
C TRP A 120 17.61 -2.33 -15.96
N PRO A 121 17.25 -3.63 -16.05
CA PRO A 121 16.34 -4.37 -15.17
C PRO A 121 17.03 -4.84 -13.88
N HIS A 122 16.28 -4.82 -12.77
CA HIS A 122 16.72 -5.38 -11.50
C HIS A 122 15.54 -5.91 -10.70
N ILE A 123 15.75 -6.98 -9.91
CA ILE A 123 14.69 -7.59 -9.10
C ILE A 123 14.01 -6.59 -8.18
N THR A 124 14.76 -5.71 -7.50
CA THR A 124 14.20 -4.70 -6.60
C THR A 124 13.27 -3.73 -7.32
N ASN A 125 13.59 -3.34 -8.55
CA ASN A 125 12.77 -2.45 -9.38
C ASN A 125 11.50 -3.15 -9.87
N VAL A 126 11.62 -4.42 -10.28
CA VAL A 126 10.47 -5.24 -10.70
C VAL A 126 9.52 -5.46 -9.54
N THR A 127 10.03 -5.84 -8.37
CA THR A 127 9.22 -5.98 -7.16
C THR A 127 8.67 -4.65 -6.68
N TYR A 128 9.41 -3.55 -6.83
CA TYR A 128 8.91 -2.22 -6.48
C TYR A 128 7.70 -1.84 -7.33
N ILE A 129 7.82 -1.87 -8.66
CA ILE A 129 6.70 -1.50 -9.55
C ILE A 129 5.56 -2.52 -9.43
N GLY A 130 5.87 -3.81 -9.53
CA GLY A 130 4.89 -4.89 -9.53
C GLY A 130 4.10 -4.98 -8.23
N SER A 131 4.76 -4.95 -7.07
CA SER A 131 4.07 -5.04 -5.78
C SER A 131 3.16 -3.85 -5.53
N HIS A 132 3.54 -2.63 -5.93
CA HIS A 132 2.67 -1.46 -5.77
C HIS A 132 1.46 -1.50 -6.72
N ILE A 133 1.63 -1.93 -7.97
CA ILE A 133 0.48 -2.13 -8.87
C ILE A 133 -0.47 -3.18 -8.30
N LEU A 134 0.04 -4.34 -7.88
CA LEU A 134 -0.78 -5.40 -7.28
C LEU A 134 -1.43 -4.96 -5.96
N LEU A 135 -0.75 -4.15 -5.15
CA LEU A 135 -1.29 -3.58 -3.92
C LEU A 135 -2.47 -2.65 -4.19
N MET A 136 -2.37 -1.76 -5.19
CA MET A 136 -3.49 -0.93 -5.63
C MET A 136 -4.67 -1.80 -6.09
N CYS A 137 -4.39 -2.82 -6.92
CA CYS A 137 -5.39 -3.76 -7.42
C CYS A 137 -6.12 -4.48 -6.26
N ALA A 138 -5.36 -5.07 -5.34
CA ALA A 138 -5.86 -5.75 -4.15
C ALA A 138 -6.74 -4.83 -3.31
N SER A 139 -6.27 -3.60 -3.08
CA SER A 139 -6.96 -2.62 -2.24
C SER A 139 -8.32 -2.23 -2.81
N ILE A 140 -8.39 -1.93 -4.12
CA ILE A 140 -9.65 -1.61 -4.80
C ILE A 140 -10.62 -2.79 -4.69
N MET A 141 -10.16 -4.01 -4.99
CA MET A 141 -11.02 -5.19 -4.93
C MET A 141 -11.54 -5.45 -3.52
N VAL A 142 -10.70 -5.32 -2.48
CA VAL A 142 -11.14 -5.54 -1.10
C VAL A 142 -12.16 -4.48 -0.66
N ILE A 143 -11.92 -3.20 -0.95
CA ILE A 143 -12.86 -2.13 -0.58
C ILE A 143 -14.23 -2.34 -1.26
N GLU A 144 -14.24 -2.78 -2.51
CA GLU A 144 -15.47 -3.00 -3.29
C GLU A 144 -16.24 -4.28 -2.93
N ASN A 145 -15.56 -5.29 -2.37
CA ASN A 145 -16.18 -6.58 -2.02
C ASN A 145 -16.43 -6.76 -0.52
N VAL A 146 -15.86 -5.90 0.34
CA VAL A 146 -16.03 -6.00 1.79
C VAL A 146 -16.92 -4.85 2.26
N GLU A 147 -18.19 -5.18 2.52
CA GLU A 147 -19.18 -4.25 3.05
C GLU A 147 -18.94 -3.95 4.54
N THR A 148 -17.89 -3.19 4.85
CA THR A 148 -17.65 -2.67 6.19
C THR A 148 -17.16 -1.24 6.14
N GLY A 149 -17.71 -0.40 6.99
CA GLY A 149 -17.15 0.92 7.29
C GLY A 149 -16.01 0.83 8.31
N LEU A 150 -15.16 1.86 8.32
CA LEU A 150 -14.18 2.10 9.36
C LEU A 150 -14.61 3.29 10.22
N ARG A 151 -14.68 3.09 11.53
CA ARG A 151 -14.87 4.21 12.45
C ARG A 151 -13.54 4.93 12.65
N SER A 152 -13.57 6.23 12.94
CA SER A 152 -12.35 7.01 13.22
C SER A 152 -11.51 6.42 14.35
N ILE A 153 -12.15 5.83 15.36
CA ILE A 153 -11.44 5.12 16.44
C ILE A 153 -10.70 3.88 15.94
N ASP A 154 -11.29 3.13 15.00
CA ASP A 154 -10.67 1.92 14.44
C ASP A 154 -9.42 2.33 13.62
N ILE A 155 -9.51 3.41 12.83
CA ILE A 155 -8.39 3.98 12.07
C ILE A 155 -7.28 4.42 13.03
N MET A 156 -7.60 5.25 14.03
CA MET A 156 -6.63 5.77 14.98
C MET A 156 -5.93 4.66 15.75
N SER A 157 -6.68 3.68 16.26
CA SER A 157 -6.11 2.56 17.04
C SER A 157 -5.20 1.67 16.18
N ILE A 158 -5.60 1.32 14.96
CA ILE A 158 -4.77 0.48 14.08
C ILE A 158 -3.51 1.25 13.65
N THR A 159 -3.63 2.51 13.25
CA THR A 159 -2.47 3.32 12.86
C THR A 159 -1.48 3.47 14.01
N LEU A 160 -1.97 3.81 15.20
CA LEU A 160 -1.10 4.03 16.35
C LEU A 160 -0.42 2.72 16.78
N ALA A 161 -1.14 1.60 16.80
CA ALA A 161 -0.56 0.30 17.11
C ALA A 161 0.54 -0.08 16.10
N MET A 162 0.24 0.01 14.80
CA MET A 162 1.19 -0.29 13.74
C MET A 162 2.44 0.60 13.80
N ASN A 163 2.27 1.93 13.83
CA ASN A 163 3.40 2.84 13.82
C ASN A 163 4.24 2.73 15.11
N THR A 164 3.61 2.48 16.26
CA THR A 164 4.35 2.26 17.52
C THR A 164 5.18 0.97 17.45
N LEU A 165 4.61 -0.11 16.90
CA LEU A 165 5.35 -1.36 16.71
C LEU A 165 6.54 -1.19 15.76
N VAL A 166 6.34 -0.49 14.64
CA VAL A 166 7.44 -0.20 13.70
C VAL A 166 8.50 0.69 14.35
N LEU A 167 8.10 1.74 15.07
CA LEU A 167 9.03 2.62 15.79
C LEU A 167 9.87 1.84 16.80
N ALA A 168 9.27 0.90 17.54
CA ALA A 168 10.02 0.07 18.48
C ALA A 168 11.12 -0.75 17.77
N VAL A 169 10.83 -1.28 16.58
CA VAL A 169 11.82 -2.00 15.76
C VAL A 169 12.88 -1.04 15.21
N ASP A 170 12.49 0.14 14.75
CA ASP A 170 13.43 1.17 14.26
C ASP A 170 14.43 1.57 15.34
N LEU A 171 13.97 1.78 16.57
CA LEU A 171 14.84 2.11 17.71
C LEU A 171 15.77 0.95 18.08
N LEU A 172 15.29 -0.30 18.02
CA LEU A 172 16.07 -1.49 18.33
C LEU A 172 17.17 -1.75 17.28
N LEU A 173 16.82 -1.63 15.99
CA LEU A 173 17.70 -1.95 14.87
C LEU A 173 18.46 -0.74 14.32
N LYS A 174 18.21 0.47 14.86
CA LYS A 174 18.67 1.75 14.29
C LYS A 174 18.30 1.85 12.79
N ALA A 175 17.08 1.43 12.47
CA ALA A 175 16.50 1.48 11.14
C ALA A 175 15.59 2.71 10.97
N ASN A 176 14.99 2.85 9.79
CA ASN A 176 14.06 3.92 9.47
C ASN A 176 12.93 3.39 8.58
N TYR A 177 12.30 2.30 9.00
CA TYR A 177 11.12 1.77 8.35
C TYR A 177 9.98 2.79 8.40
N CYS A 178 9.13 2.77 7.37
CA CYS A 178 7.97 3.68 7.28
C CYS A 178 8.34 5.17 7.34
N TYR A 179 9.63 5.53 7.27
CA TYR A 179 10.16 6.89 7.41
C TYR A 179 9.68 7.61 8.69
N LEU A 180 9.54 6.84 9.79
CA LEU A 180 9.04 7.38 11.07
C LEU A 180 10.07 8.20 11.84
N MET A 181 11.36 8.01 11.55
CA MET A 181 12.48 8.69 12.23
C MET A 181 13.18 9.72 11.34
N GLN A 182 13.20 9.50 10.02
CA GLN A 182 13.82 10.38 9.04
C GLN A 182 13.05 10.35 7.72
N LEU A 183 12.83 11.51 7.10
CA LEU A 183 12.15 11.62 5.81
C LEU A 183 13.04 11.14 4.65
N PRO A 184 12.45 10.59 3.57
CA PRO A 184 13.20 10.14 2.39
C PRO A 184 13.79 11.29 1.55
N PHE A 185 13.36 12.53 1.79
CA PHE A 185 13.85 13.72 1.11
C PHE A 185 14.44 14.73 2.11
N LYS A 186 15.37 15.56 1.62
CA LYS A 186 16.00 16.60 2.43
C LYS A 186 15.10 17.83 2.50
N LEU A 187 14.79 18.26 3.72
CA LEU A 187 14.21 19.56 4.01
C LEU A 187 15.31 20.59 4.28
N TRP A 188 14.97 21.89 4.24
CA TRP A 188 15.88 22.98 4.65
C TRP A 188 16.20 22.98 6.16
N PHE A 189 15.56 22.12 6.93
CA PHE A 189 15.75 21.89 8.36
C PHE A 189 15.65 20.39 8.66
N THR A 190 16.18 19.95 9.79
CA THR A 190 16.10 18.55 10.23
C THR A 190 15.18 18.43 11.45
N PRO A 191 13.89 18.11 11.26
CA PRO A 191 12.99 17.90 12.38
C PRO A 191 13.44 16.71 13.24
N ASN A 192 13.14 16.77 14.54
CA ASN A 192 13.37 15.66 15.47
C ASN A 192 12.53 14.43 15.04
N GLY A 193 13.08 13.22 15.17
CA GLY A 193 12.38 11.97 14.85
C GLY A 193 11.03 11.82 15.57
N VAL A 194 10.88 12.32 16.80
CA VAL A 194 9.58 12.31 17.50
C VAL A 194 8.55 13.19 16.78
N ILE A 195 8.97 14.34 16.26
CA ILE A 195 8.10 15.24 15.50
C ILE A 195 7.72 14.57 14.17
N ILE A 196 8.67 13.92 13.50
CA ILE A 196 8.41 13.16 12.27
C ILE A 196 7.38 12.06 12.54
N PHE A 197 7.57 11.26 13.58
CA PHE A 197 6.63 10.21 13.98
C PHE A 197 5.21 10.75 14.22
N ILE A 198 5.07 11.85 14.98
CA ILE A 198 3.77 12.46 15.28
C ILE A 198 3.11 12.95 13.98
N ILE A 199 3.86 13.67 13.13
CA ILE A 199 3.32 14.23 11.88
C ILE A 199 2.94 13.10 10.91
N MET A 200 3.81 12.11 10.69
CA MET A 200 3.53 10.98 9.79
C MET A 200 2.31 10.18 10.26
N THR A 201 2.22 9.91 11.57
CA THR A 201 1.07 9.22 12.15
C THR A 201 -0.21 10.02 11.99
N PHE A 202 -0.17 11.33 12.27
CA PHE A 202 -1.31 12.22 12.11
C PHE A 202 -1.78 12.30 10.66
N LEU A 203 -0.86 12.55 9.71
CA LEU A 203 -1.16 12.61 8.29
C LEU A 203 -1.80 11.31 7.81
N LEU A 204 -1.29 10.16 8.22
CA LEU A 204 -1.85 8.88 7.83
C LEU A 204 -3.27 8.67 8.36
N ILE A 205 -3.53 9.02 9.63
CA ILE A 205 -4.89 8.98 10.21
C ILE A 205 -5.83 9.90 9.44
N CYS A 206 -5.40 11.13 9.15
CA CYS A 206 -6.20 12.09 8.40
C CYS A 206 -6.51 11.61 6.99
N SER A 207 -5.51 11.10 6.26
CA SER A 207 -5.67 10.61 4.89
C SER A 207 -6.63 9.42 4.82
N ILE A 208 -6.48 8.43 5.69
CA ILE A 208 -7.39 7.26 5.71
C ILE A 208 -8.80 7.69 6.12
N SER A 209 -8.94 8.56 7.13
CA SER A 209 -10.24 9.05 7.59
C SER A 209 -10.97 9.84 6.49
N PHE A 210 -10.23 10.65 5.74
CA PHE A 210 -10.76 11.40 4.60
C PHE A 210 -11.27 10.45 3.51
N LEU A 211 -10.44 9.50 3.06
CA LEU A 211 -10.82 8.54 2.02
C LEU A 211 -12.04 7.69 2.44
N GLN A 212 -12.06 7.22 3.69
CA GLN A 212 -13.19 6.47 4.23
C GLN A 212 -14.48 7.29 4.18
N LYS A 213 -14.43 8.56 4.60
CA LYS A 213 -15.59 9.45 4.59
C LYS A 213 -16.11 9.71 3.17
N GLU A 214 -15.21 9.97 2.22
CA GLU A 214 -15.58 10.17 0.81
C GLU A 214 -16.22 8.91 0.22
N TYR A 215 -15.69 7.74 0.54
CA TYR A 215 -16.27 6.47 0.12
C TYR A 215 -17.69 6.26 0.68
N GLU A 216 -17.91 6.51 1.97
CA GLU A 216 -19.24 6.40 2.58
C GLU A 216 -20.25 7.36 1.95
N ILE A 217 -19.85 8.59 1.62
CA ILE A 217 -20.69 9.57 0.93
C ILE A 217 -21.04 9.05 -0.47
N ALA A 218 -20.09 8.51 -1.22
CA ALA A 218 -20.31 7.95 -2.55
C ALA A 218 -21.26 6.75 -2.51
N CYS A 219 -21.10 5.84 -1.55
CA CYS A 219 -22.01 4.71 -1.34
C CYS A 219 -23.45 5.18 -1.04
N LYS A 220 -23.62 6.16 -0.15
CA LYS A 220 -24.95 6.71 0.17
C LYS A 220 -25.62 7.35 -1.05
N LYS A 221 -24.87 8.11 -1.86
CA LYS A 221 -25.39 8.70 -3.12
C LYS A 221 -25.82 7.62 -4.12
N ASN A 222 -25.04 6.55 -4.27
CA ASN A 222 -25.38 5.44 -5.16
C ASN A 222 -26.62 4.67 -4.71
N LEU A 223 -26.80 4.48 -3.40
CA LEU A 223 -28.00 3.85 -2.84
C LEU A 223 -29.24 4.73 -3.05
N ALA A 224 -29.15 6.04 -2.79
CA ALA A 224 -30.25 6.97 -3.04
C ALA A 224 -30.68 6.97 -4.52
N LYS A 225 -29.72 7.00 -5.45
CA LYS A 225 -29.99 6.94 -6.89
C LYS A 225 -30.67 5.63 -7.32
N LYS A 226 -30.30 4.49 -6.72
CA LYS A 226 -30.96 3.21 -7.00
C LYS A 226 -32.40 3.17 -6.47
N ALA A 227 -32.64 3.78 -5.30
CA ALA A 227 -33.98 3.85 -4.72
C ALA A 227 -34.93 4.71 -5.56
N THR A 228 -34.48 5.87 -6.07
CA THR A 228 -35.31 6.73 -6.94
C THR A 228 -35.67 6.06 -8.26
N ILE A 229 -34.71 5.36 -8.91
CA ILE A 229 -34.98 4.65 -10.16
C ILE A 229 -36.00 3.52 -9.96
N LYS A 230 -35.94 2.82 -8.81
CA LYS A 230 -36.89 1.75 -8.51
C LYS A 230 -38.31 2.31 -8.32
N ASP A 231 -38.44 3.42 -7.61
CA ASP A 231 -39.73 4.10 -7.38
C ASP A 231 -40.35 4.52 -8.73
N ASP A 232 -39.57 5.17 -9.60
CA ASP A 232 -40.03 5.57 -10.95
C ASP A 232 -40.47 4.39 -11.82
N THR A 233 -39.86 3.20 -11.67
CA THR A 233 -40.28 1.99 -12.39
C THR A 233 -41.52 1.30 -11.81
N ASP A 234 -41.75 1.42 -10.51
CA ASP A 234 -42.93 0.84 -9.84
C ASP A 234 -44.21 1.66 -10.14
N TYR A 235 -44.09 2.95 -10.51
CA TYR A 235 -45.21 3.79 -10.98
C TYR A 235 -45.61 3.57 -12.46
N LEU A 236 -44.81 2.81 -13.22
CA LEU A 236 -45.05 2.54 -14.65
C LEU A 236 -45.63 1.13 -14.92
N GLN A 237 -46.05 0.41 -13.86
CA GLN A 237 -46.77 -0.87 -13.92
C GLN A 237 -48.21 -0.72 -13.42
#